data_AF-A0A9D9M4P8-F1
#
_entry.id   AF-A0A9D9M4P8-F1
#
_cell.length_a   1.000
_cell.length_b   1.000
_cell.length_c   1.000
_cell.angle_alpha   90.00
_cell.angle_beta   90.00
_cell.angle_gamma   90.00
#
_symmetry.space_group_name_H-M   'P 1'
#
loop_
_entity.id
_entity.type
_entity.pdbx_description
1 polymer ?
#
loop_
_entity_poly.entity_id
_entity_poly.type
_entity_poly.pdbx_seq_one_letter_code
_entity_poly.pdbx_strand_id
1 'polypeptide(L)'
;VSGGTVKGTMAVVCETAAECGARVRGVLPAFMRGLEHPALTDLEWTATMAERKEKMREGVDIVIALPGGIGTMDELFETFTLAKLGRFPGKLAVLNIGGFYDPLAALLDHFVAANMLTPEDRGLLHICSTIQEIEDLL
;
A
#
# COMPACT_ATOMS: atom_id res chain seq x y z
N VAL A 1 -5.56 0.53 7.71
CA VAL A 1 -6.25 -0.55 6.95
C VAL A 1 -5.17 -1.43 6.31
N SER A 2 -5.35 -2.75 6.23
CA SER A 2 -4.39 -3.65 5.57
C SER A 2 -5.09 -4.83 4.89
N GLY A 3 -4.31 -5.66 4.21
CA GLY A 3 -4.77 -6.95 3.69
C GLY A 3 -5.05 -8.01 4.77
N GLY A 4 -4.74 -7.72 6.04
CA GLY A 4 -5.11 -8.47 7.24
C GLY A 4 -4.64 -9.93 7.35
N THR A 5 -3.63 -10.37 6.61
CA THR A 5 -3.11 -11.76 6.69
C THR A 5 -2.07 -11.97 7.80
N VAL A 6 -1.97 -13.19 8.32
CA VAL A 6 -0.99 -13.64 9.35
C VAL A 6 0.47 -13.78 8.87
N LYS A 7 0.82 -13.29 7.68
CA LYS A 7 2.12 -13.59 7.07
C LYS A 7 3.00 -12.35 6.90
N GLY A 8 4.29 -12.53 7.20
CA GLY A 8 5.35 -11.59 6.90
C GLY A 8 5.14 -10.21 7.54
N THR A 9 5.56 -9.16 6.83
CA THR A 9 5.48 -7.77 7.30
C THR A 9 4.06 -7.35 7.68
N MET A 10 3.05 -7.91 7.03
CA MET A 10 1.64 -7.59 7.31
C MET A 10 1.23 -8.01 8.72
N ALA A 11 1.70 -9.18 9.18
CA ALA A 11 1.44 -9.65 10.54
C ALA A 11 2.04 -8.70 11.57
N VAL A 12 3.31 -8.36 11.40
CA VAL A 12 4.05 -7.45 12.29
C VAL A 12 3.34 -6.09 12.39
N VAL A 13 2.93 -5.51 11.27
CA VAL A 13 2.18 -4.24 11.24
C VAL A 13 0.84 -4.36 11.97
N CYS A 14 0.07 -5.43 11.73
CA CYS A 14 -1.22 -5.61 12.37
C CYS A 14 -1.09 -5.81 13.88
N GLU A 15 -0.13 -6.62 14.31
CA GLU A 15 0.15 -6.89 15.72
C GLU A 15 0.63 -5.62 16.44
N THR A 16 1.67 -4.95 15.91
CA THR A 16 2.25 -3.76 16.52
C THR A 16 1.23 -2.62 16.61
N ALA A 17 0.43 -2.40 15.55
CA ALA A 17 -0.61 -1.38 15.57
C ALA A 17 -1.68 -1.66 16.64
N ALA A 18 -2.10 -2.93 16.78
CA ALA A 18 -3.05 -3.34 17.80
C ALA A 18 -2.47 -3.21 19.23
N GLU A 19 -1.20 -3.57 19.44
CA GLU A 19 -0.50 -3.39 20.72
C GLU A 19 -0.40 -1.92 21.12
N CYS A 20 -0.25 -1.01 20.15
CA CYS A 20 -0.32 0.43 20.36
C CYS A 20 -1.75 0.97 20.56
N GLY A 21 -2.76 0.11 20.62
CA GLY A 21 -4.16 0.49 20.82
C GLY A 21 -4.86 1.06 19.57
N ALA A 22 -4.27 0.93 18.38
CA ALA A 22 -4.87 1.39 17.15
C ALA A 22 -5.97 0.42 16.67
N ARG A 23 -6.99 0.97 15.99
CA ARG A 23 -7.97 0.15 15.27
C ARG A 23 -7.33 -0.42 13.99
N VAL A 24 -7.22 -1.74 13.92
CA VAL A 24 -6.70 -2.47 12.76
C VAL A 24 -7.85 -3.09 11.98
N ARG A 25 -8.15 -2.53 10.80
CA ARG A 25 -9.12 -3.08 9.83
C ARG A 25 -8.41 -3.91 8.76
N GLY A 26 -8.80 -5.16 8.63
CA GLY A 26 -8.36 -6.07 7.56
C GLY A 26 -9.44 -6.23 6.48
N VAL A 27 -9.03 -6.34 5.22
CA VAL A 27 -9.92 -6.64 4.10
C VAL A 27 -9.40 -7.87 3.37
N LEU A 28 -10.18 -8.95 3.38
CA LEU A 28 -9.79 -10.25 2.82
C LEU A 28 -10.88 -10.81 1.90
N PRO A 29 -10.53 -11.48 0.79
CA PRO A 29 -11.48 -12.27 0.04
C PRO A 29 -11.91 -13.50 0.81
N ALA A 30 -13.15 -13.95 0.64
CA ALA A 30 -13.69 -15.11 1.34
C ALA A 30 -12.92 -16.42 1.10
N PHE A 31 -12.23 -16.57 -0.04
CA PHE A 31 -11.40 -17.74 -0.32
C PHE A 31 -10.09 -17.77 0.50
N MET A 32 -9.74 -16.68 1.19
CA MET A 32 -8.58 -16.55 2.07
C MET A 32 -8.93 -16.75 3.55
N ARG A 33 -10.12 -17.27 3.87
CA ARG A 33 -10.52 -17.59 5.25
C ARG A 33 -9.52 -18.53 5.93
N GLY A 34 -9.26 -18.27 7.21
CA GLY A 34 -8.24 -18.94 8.02
C GLY A 34 -6.85 -18.31 7.91
N LEU A 35 -6.69 -17.25 7.11
CA LEU A 35 -5.44 -16.49 7.00
C LEU A 35 -5.50 -15.14 7.73
N GLU A 36 -6.65 -14.74 8.27
CA GLU A 36 -6.85 -13.49 8.97
C GLU A 36 -6.01 -13.37 10.26
N HIS A 37 -5.45 -12.19 10.50
CA HIS A 37 -4.66 -11.94 11.69
C HIS A 37 -5.55 -11.81 12.95
N PRO A 38 -5.22 -12.48 14.06
CA PRO A 38 -6.06 -12.45 15.26
C PRO A 38 -6.13 -11.06 15.92
N ALA A 39 -5.12 -10.22 15.70
CA ALA A 39 -5.08 -8.84 16.19
C ALA A 39 -5.96 -7.85 15.39
N LEU A 40 -6.68 -8.31 14.35
CA LEU A 40 -7.61 -7.44 13.63
C LEU A 40 -8.80 -7.07 14.53
N THR A 41 -9.04 -5.77 14.67
CA THR A 41 -10.19 -5.23 15.40
C THR A 41 -11.45 -5.12 14.54
N ASP A 42 -11.28 -5.16 13.22
CA ASP A 42 -12.34 -5.07 12.23
C ASP A 42 -11.92 -5.89 10.99
N LEU A 43 -12.87 -6.60 10.39
CA LEU A 43 -12.60 -7.52 9.29
C LEU A 43 -13.76 -7.47 8.28
N GLU A 44 -13.42 -7.15 7.05
CA GLU A 44 -14.34 -7.17 5.91
C GLU A 44 -14.00 -8.30 4.94
N TRP A 45 -15.01 -9.11 4.63
CA TRP A 45 -14.89 -10.16 3.62
C TRP A 45 -15.38 -9.68 2.26
N THR A 46 -14.58 -9.89 1.21
CA THR A 46 -14.94 -9.56 -0.18
C THR A 46 -15.11 -10.81 -1.03
N ALA A 47 -15.83 -10.69 -2.14
CA ALA A 47 -16.00 -11.78 -3.11
C ALA A 47 -14.80 -11.92 -4.04
N THR A 48 -14.11 -10.80 -4.34
CA THR A 48 -13.02 -10.75 -5.33
C THR A 48 -11.78 -10.01 -4.83
N MET A 49 -10.65 -10.22 -5.51
CA MET A 49 -9.43 -9.44 -5.28
C MET A 49 -9.56 -7.98 -5.70
N ALA A 50 -10.36 -7.68 -6.74
CA ALA A 50 -10.59 -6.30 -7.18
C ALA A 50 -11.38 -5.51 -6.12
N GLU A 51 -12.47 -6.08 -5.63
CA GLU A 51 -13.27 -5.50 -4.55
C GLU A 51 -12.44 -5.32 -3.27
N ARG A 52 -11.58 -6.30 -2.95
CA ARG A 52 -10.64 -6.20 -1.83
C ARG A 52 -9.77 -4.95 -1.93
N LYS A 53 -9.15 -4.71 -3.09
CA LYS A 53 -8.29 -3.54 -3.32
C LYS A 53 -9.07 -2.23 -3.25
N GLU A 54 -10.28 -2.19 -3.79
CA GLU A 54 -11.18 -1.04 -3.69
C GLU A 54 -11.50 -0.71 -2.23
N LYS A 55 -11.96 -1.71 -1.47
CA LYS A 55 -12.29 -1.58 -0.04
C LYS A 55 -11.10 -1.20 0.85
N MET A 56 -9.89 -1.66 0.50
CA MET A 56 -8.68 -1.26 1.21
C MET A 56 -8.33 0.22 1.07
N ARG A 57 -8.76 0.89 -0.01
CA ARG A 57 -8.49 2.32 -0.27
C ARG A 57 -9.63 3.25 0.14
N GLU A 58 -10.80 2.71 0.44
CA GLU A 58 -11.98 3.50 0.80
C GLU A 58 -11.71 4.31 2.09
N GLY A 59 -11.77 5.64 1.97
CA GLY A 59 -11.54 6.56 3.09
C GLY A 59 -10.10 6.59 3.61
N VAL A 60 -9.12 6.22 2.77
CA VAL A 60 -7.70 6.23 3.14
C VAL A 60 -7.01 7.53 2.71
N ASP A 61 -6.37 8.20 3.66
CA ASP A 61 -5.60 9.44 3.43
C ASP A 61 -4.23 9.17 2.80
N ILE A 62 -3.59 8.04 3.16
CA ILE A 62 -2.29 7.63 2.62
C ILE A 62 -2.20 6.11 2.46
N VAL A 63 -1.65 5.67 1.33
CA VAL A 63 -1.24 4.28 1.09
C VAL A 63 0.27 4.19 1.17
N ILE A 64 0.76 3.28 2.03
CA ILE A 64 2.20 3.05 2.24
C ILE A 64 2.52 1.60 1.85
N ALA A 65 3.34 1.43 0.82
CA ALA A 65 3.90 0.14 0.45
C ALA A 65 5.21 -0.13 1.21
N LEU A 66 5.18 -1.12 2.09
CA LEU A 66 6.37 -1.68 2.72
C LEU A 66 7.03 -2.71 1.79
N PRO A 67 8.34 -3.01 1.97
CA PRO A 67 9.04 -4.03 1.17
C PRO A 67 8.23 -5.31 1.01
N GLY A 68 7.97 -5.67 -0.23
CA GLY A 68 7.01 -6.71 -0.58
C GLY A 68 7.13 -7.16 -2.04
N GLY A 69 6.49 -8.29 -2.35
CA GLY A 69 6.56 -8.94 -3.66
C GLY A 69 5.44 -8.49 -4.63
N ILE A 70 5.05 -9.41 -5.51
CA ILE A 70 4.12 -9.11 -6.61
C ILE A 70 2.74 -8.61 -6.16
N GLY A 71 2.23 -9.12 -5.03
CA GLY A 71 0.95 -8.66 -4.48
C GLY A 71 1.00 -7.19 -4.06
N THR A 72 2.10 -6.77 -3.42
CA THR A 72 2.34 -5.36 -3.09
C THR A 72 2.45 -4.51 -4.35
N MET A 73 3.10 -5.01 -5.40
CA MET A 73 3.22 -4.28 -6.67
C MET A 73 1.86 -4.14 -7.39
N ASP A 74 1.02 -5.17 -7.38
CA ASP A 74 -0.35 -5.10 -7.92
C ASP A 74 -1.18 -4.03 -7.20
N GLU A 75 -1.16 -4.02 -5.85
CA GLU A 75 -1.85 -3.01 -5.05
C GLU A 75 -1.29 -1.60 -5.27
N LEU A 76 0.03 -1.46 -5.32
CA LEU A 76 0.73 -0.19 -5.51
C LEU A 76 0.44 0.43 -6.88
N PHE A 77 0.64 -0.31 -7.97
CA PHE A 77 0.47 0.21 -9.32
C PHE A 77 -0.98 0.49 -9.67
N GLU A 78 -1.93 -0.30 -9.15
CA GLU A 78 -3.34 0.02 -9.30
C GLU A 78 -3.68 1.35 -8.61
N THR A 79 -3.21 1.54 -7.37
CA THR A 79 -3.42 2.79 -6.64
C THR A 79 -2.74 3.98 -7.33
N PHE A 80 -1.53 3.78 -7.85
CA PHE A 80 -0.81 4.80 -8.61
C PHE A 80 -1.57 5.20 -9.88
N THR A 81 -2.09 4.21 -10.61
CA THR A 81 -2.93 4.46 -11.80
C THR A 81 -4.18 5.26 -11.43
N LEU A 82 -4.83 4.93 -10.31
CA LEU A 82 -6.00 5.68 -9.83
C LEU A 82 -5.64 7.11 -9.41
N ALA A 83 -4.49 7.32 -8.75
CA ALA A 83 -4.01 8.65 -8.38
C ALA A 83 -3.79 9.53 -9.62
N LYS A 84 -3.10 9.00 -10.64
CA LYS A 84 -2.89 9.67 -11.94
C LYS A 84 -4.21 10.03 -12.63
N LEU A 85 -5.24 9.19 -12.51
CA LEU A 85 -6.57 9.44 -13.07
C LEU A 85 -7.45 10.37 -12.20
N GLY A 86 -6.91 10.91 -11.09
CA GLY A 86 -7.68 11.73 -10.15
C GLY A 86 -8.80 10.96 -9.45
N ARG A 87 -8.65 9.64 -9.30
CA ARG A 87 -9.62 8.72 -8.69
C ARG A 87 -9.24 8.28 -7.29
N PHE A 88 -8.02 8.58 -6.85
CA PHE A 88 -7.57 8.39 -5.47
C PHE A 88 -7.04 9.74 -4.94
N PRO A 89 -7.75 10.39 -4.00
CA PRO A 89 -7.38 11.71 -3.50
C PRO A 89 -6.28 11.68 -2.43
N GLY A 90 -5.97 10.49 -1.88
CA GLY A 90 -4.94 10.31 -0.87
C GLY A 90 -3.52 10.33 -1.42
N LYS A 91 -2.54 10.28 -0.52
CA LYS A 91 -1.12 10.20 -0.84
C LYS A 91 -0.69 8.75 -1.09
N LEU A 92 0.34 8.56 -1.91
CA LEU A 92 0.89 7.25 -2.22
C LEU A 92 2.40 7.26 -1.98
N ALA A 93 2.88 6.37 -1.12
CA ALA A 93 4.29 6.28 -0.78
C ALA A 93 4.78 4.82 -0.74
N VAL A 94 6.07 4.64 -0.97
CA VAL A 94 6.80 3.43 -0.61
C VAL A 94 7.81 3.76 0.50
N LEU A 95 8.05 2.82 1.40
CA LEU A 95 9.13 2.92 2.39
C LEU A 95 10.34 2.12 1.90
N ASN A 96 11.34 2.82 1.36
CA ASN A 96 12.56 2.30 0.73
C ASN A 96 13.63 1.88 1.75
N ILE A 97 13.31 0.90 2.59
CA ILE A 97 14.24 0.37 3.59
C ILE A 97 15.39 -0.35 2.89
N GLY A 98 16.63 0.09 3.16
CA GLY A 98 17.84 -0.56 2.65
C GLY A 98 17.97 -0.56 1.12
N GLY A 99 17.34 0.39 0.43
CA GLY A 99 17.38 0.49 -1.03
C GLY A 99 16.52 -0.53 -1.78
N PHE A 100 15.58 -1.21 -1.08
CA PHE A 100 14.72 -2.24 -1.68
C PHE A 100 13.97 -1.75 -2.94
N TYR A 101 13.53 -0.50 -2.94
CA TYR A 101 12.79 0.16 -4.01
C TYR A 101 13.66 1.03 -4.93
N ASP A 102 15.00 1.02 -4.82
CA ASP A 102 15.88 1.68 -5.79
C ASP A 102 15.63 1.19 -7.23
N PRO A 103 15.43 -0.12 -7.50
CA PRO A 103 15.10 -0.59 -8.84
C PRO A 103 13.75 -0.07 -9.33
N LEU A 104 12.78 0.12 -8.44
CA LEU A 104 11.47 0.68 -8.78
C LEU A 104 11.60 2.17 -9.13
N ALA A 105 12.35 2.94 -8.34
CA ALA A 105 12.61 4.35 -8.63
C ALA A 105 13.28 4.51 -10.01
N ALA A 106 14.31 3.71 -10.29
CA ALA A 106 15.00 3.69 -11.57
C ALA A 106 14.07 3.30 -12.75
N LEU A 107 13.15 2.36 -12.54
CA LEU A 107 12.15 1.98 -13.55
C LEU A 107 11.21 3.16 -13.88
N LEU A 108 10.74 3.88 -12.88
CA LEU A 108 9.86 5.03 -13.09
C LEU A 108 10.61 6.19 -13.76
N ASP A 109 11.88 6.42 -13.39
CA ASP A 109 12.75 7.39 -14.08
C ASP A 109 12.95 7.00 -15.56
N HIS A 110 13.11 5.70 -15.84
CA HIS A 110 13.14 5.19 -17.20
C HIS A 110 11.84 5.47 -17.97
N PHE A 111 10.67 5.31 -17.34
CA PHE A 111 9.39 5.65 -17.97
C PHE A 111 9.28 7.14 -18.29
N VAL A 112 9.80 8.01 -17.43
CA VAL A 112 9.89 9.45 -17.72
C VAL A 112 10.80 9.72 -18.90
N ALA A 113 12.01 9.15 -18.91
CA ALA A 113 12.95 9.29 -20.02
C ALA A 113 12.40 8.77 -21.36
N ALA A 114 11.56 7.73 -21.32
CA ALA A 114 10.90 7.14 -22.48
C ALA A 114 9.60 7.87 -22.90
N ASN A 115 9.22 8.97 -22.24
CA ASN A 115 7.96 9.69 -22.44
C ASN A 115 6.69 8.84 -22.20
N MET A 116 6.78 7.81 -21.35
CA MET A 116 5.66 6.96 -20.94
C MET A 116 5.01 7.42 -19.63
N LEU A 117 5.69 8.30 -18.89
CA LEU A 117 5.22 8.91 -17.65
C LEU A 117 5.66 10.38 -17.62
N THR A 118 4.81 11.29 -17.16
CA THR A 118 5.22 12.69 -17.00
C THR A 118 6.03 12.85 -15.70
N PRO A 119 6.91 13.87 -15.61
CA PRO A 119 7.58 14.18 -14.34
C PRO A 119 6.62 14.46 -13.19
N GLU A 120 5.47 15.09 -13.50
CA GLU A 120 4.40 15.35 -12.53
C GLU A 120 3.75 14.05 -12.04
N ASP A 121 3.33 13.16 -12.95
CA ASP A 121 2.75 11.87 -12.60
C ASP A 121 3.76 11.03 -11.80
N ARG A 122 5.04 11.06 -12.19
CA ARG A 122 6.09 10.37 -11.43
C ARG A 122 6.15 10.85 -9.98
N GLY A 123 5.93 12.14 -9.73
CA GLY A 123 5.92 12.73 -8.39
C GLY A 123 4.75 12.28 -7.52
N LEU A 124 3.74 11.61 -8.07
CA LEU A 124 2.60 11.10 -7.28
C LEU A 124 2.97 9.91 -6.39
N LEU A 125 4.02 9.15 -6.75
CA LEU A 125 4.56 8.10 -5.89
C LEU A 125 5.78 8.62 -5.13
N HIS A 126 5.61 8.84 -3.83
CA HIS A 126 6.68 9.28 -2.95
C HIS A 126 7.59 8.10 -2.59
N ILE A 127 8.89 8.23 -2.88
CA ILE A 127 9.92 7.25 -2.46
C ILE A 127 10.54 7.77 -1.16
N CYS A 128 10.09 7.24 -0.02
CA CYS A 128 10.54 7.68 1.30
C CYS A 128 11.55 6.70 1.88
N SER A 129 12.66 7.17 2.42
CA SER A 129 13.68 6.34 3.08
C SER A 129 13.51 6.28 4.60
N THR A 130 12.68 7.16 5.17
CA THR A 130 12.47 7.27 6.61
C THR A 130 10.99 7.40 6.97
N ILE A 131 10.65 7.13 8.24
CA ILE A 131 9.29 7.36 8.76
C ILE A 131 8.95 8.85 8.79
N GLN A 132 9.92 9.72 9.10
CA GLN A 132 9.70 11.17 9.11
C GLN A 132 9.23 11.68 7.73
N GLU A 133 9.86 11.20 6.66
CA GLU A 133 9.44 11.57 5.29
C GLU A 133 8.02 11.11 4.95
N ILE A 134 7.52 10.03 5.59
CA ILE A 134 6.13 9.60 5.45
C ILE A 134 5.21 10.52 6.25
N GLU A 135 5.60 10.88 7.48
CA GLU A 135 4.83 11.77 8.34
C GLU A 135 4.67 13.17 7.72
N ASP A 136 5.70 13.67 7.04
CA ASP A 136 5.68 14.97 6.35
C ASP A 136 4.68 15.04 5.18
N LEU A 137 4.10 13.90 4.76
CA LEU A 137 3.07 13.83 3.71
C LEU A 137 1.63 14.00 4.25
N LEU A 138 1.44 13.89 5.57
CA LEU A 138 0.15 13.99 6.27
C LEU A 138 -0.19 15.44 6.63
#